data_AF-A0A350IDH3-F1
#
_entry.id   AF-A0A350IDH3-F1
#
_cell.length_a   1.000
_cell.length_b   1.000
_cell.length_c   1.000
_cell.angle_alpha   90.00
_cell.angle_beta   90.00
_cell.angle_gamma   90.00
#
_symmetry.space_group_name_H-M   'P 1'
#
loop_
_entity.id
_entity.type
_entity.pdbx_description
1 polymer ?
#
loop_
_entity_poly.entity_id
_entity_poly.type
_entity_poly.pdbx_seq_one_letter_code
_entity_poly.pdbx_strand_id
1 'polypeptide(L)'
;MALSYTYKVRNLKVKDEVNSEGATLQNAVVQTYWTIIGTDENGNSGEWSGATPFTAASVPAGSFTPFETLEEADVIGWIQNVVNNDAQYKAHIDEQLTKEISRNVETEVAGEDLPWGVAAAAPDASEGE
;
A
#
# COMPACT_ATOMS: atom_id res chain seq x y z
N MET A 1 10.37 -15.64 -1.25
CA MET A 1 10.21 -14.22 -1.62
C MET A 1 9.96 -13.47 -0.33
N ALA A 2 10.99 -12.82 0.20
CA ALA A 2 10.85 -11.94 1.35
C ALA A 2 10.74 -10.51 0.84
N LEU A 3 9.53 -9.99 0.74
CA LEU A 3 9.31 -8.59 0.38
C LEU A 3 9.65 -7.72 1.59
N SER A 4 10.46 -6.69 1.38
CA SER A 4 10.73 -5.67 2.39
C SER A 4 9.57 -4.68 2.41
N TYR A 5 8.80 -4.65 3.51
CA TYR A 5 7.67 -3.75 3.64
C TYR A 5 8.04 -2.47 4.36
N THR A 6 7.76 -1.33 3.74
CA THR A 6 7.87 0.00 4.35
C THR A 6 6.47 0.59 4.47
N TYR A 7 6.04 0.90 5.70
CA TYR A 7 4.75 1.52 5.98
C TYR A 7 4.91 3.02 6.14
N LYS A 8 3.95 3.80 5.62
CA LYS A 8 3.90 5.25 5.74
C LYS A 8 2.48 5.72 6.00
N VAL A 9 2.28 6.50 7.06
CA VAL A 9 0.98 7.08 7.36
C VAL A 9 0.80 8.33 6.50
N ARG A 10 -0.30 8.38 5.73
CA ARG A 10 -0.60 9.51 4.84
C ARG A 10 -1.55 10.50 5.49
N ASN A 11 -2.59 10.00 6.13
CA ASN A 11 -3.61 10.85 6.72
C ASN A 11 -4.30 10.14 7.88
N LEU A 12 -4.74 10.92 8.86
CA LEU A 12 -5.45 10.43 10.04
C LEU A 12 -6.74 11.22 10.17
N LYS A 13 -7.84 10.55 10.53
CA LYS A 13 -9.05 11.22 10.99
C LYS A 13 -9.17 10.98 12.48
N VAL A 14 -9.36 12.08 13.18
CA VAL A 14 -9.58 12.11 14.61
C VAL A 14 -10.98 12.62 14.92
N LYS A 15 -11.56 12.13 16.01
CA LYS A 15 -12.85 12.57 16.52
C LYS A 15 -12.89 12.38 18.03
N ASP A 16 -13.65 13.22 18.73
CA ASP A 16 -13.93 13.02 20.15
C ASP A 16 -14.79 11.77 20.33
N GLU A 17 -14.29 10.81 21.10
CA GLU A 17 -14.97 9.54 21.36
C GLU A 17 -15.04 9.28 22.85
N VAL A 18 -16.19 8.82 23.33
CA VAL A 18 -16.38 8.45 24.73
C VAL A 18 -16.05 6.97 24.87
N ASN A 19 -15.07 6.65 25.72
CA ASN A 19 -14.68 5.27 25.94
C ASN A 19 -15.70 4.52 26.82
N SER A 20 -15.52 3.21 26.95
CA SER A 20 -16.38 2.35 27.77
C SER A 20 -16.37 2.71 29.26
N GLU A 21 -15.40 3.50 29.72
CA GLU A 21 -15.30 3.99 31.09
C GLU A 21 -16.02 5.34 31.29
N GLY A 22 -16.60 5.91 30.22
CA GLY A 22 -17.24 7.23 30.24
C GLY A 22 -16.27 8.41 30.14
N ALA A 23 -15.00 8.16 29.82
CA ALA A 23 -14.00 9.20 29.61
C ALA A 23 -14.05 9.71 28.15
N THR A 24 -14.09 11.03 27.98
CA THR A 24 -14.02 11.66 26.65
C THR A 24 -12.57 11.72 26.16
N LEU A 25 -12.25 10.89 25.17
CA LEU A 25 -10.98 10.88 24.48
C LEU A 25 -11.04 11.88 23.32
N GLN A 26 -10.49 13.07 23.56
CA GLN A 26 -10.42 14.11 22.53
C GLN A 26 -9.41 13.74 21.45
N ASN A 27 -9.74 14.06 20.20
CA ASN A 27 -8.91 13.74 19.04
C ASN A 27 -8.52 12.24 18.94
N ALA A 28 -9.43 11.34 19.30
CA ALA A 28 -9.19 9.91 19.15
C ALA A 28 -9.13 9.51 17.67
N VAL A 29 -8.14 8.69 17.30
CA VAL A 29 -7.96 8.24 15.92
C VAL A 29 -9.07 7.24 15.55
N VAL A 30 -9.95 7.66 14.65
CA VAL A 30 -11.06 6.85 14.15
C VAL A 30 -10.78 6.23 12.79
N GLN A 31 -9.84 6.80 12.03
CA GLN A 31 -9.46 6.24 10.74
C GLN A 31 -8.03 6.60 10.38
N THR A 32 -7.29 5.60 9.88
CA THR A 32 -5.92 5.76 9.38
C THR A 32 -5.88 5.49 7.89
N TYR A 33 -5.16 6.31 7.15
CA TYR A 33 -4.83 6.12 5.75
C TYR A 33 -3.33 5.96 5.64
N TRP A 34 -2.90 4.88 5.03
CA TRP A 34 -1.50 4.51 4.98
C TRP A 34 -1.15 3.87 3.65
N THR A 35 0.14 3.87 3.35
CA THR A 35 0.69 3.23 2.16
C THR A 35 1.77 2.26 2.60
N ILE A 36 1.78 1.10 1.98
CA ILE A 36 2.81 0.08 2.13
C ILE A 36 3.56 -0.06 0.81
N ILE A 37 4.87 -0.06 0.90
CA ILE A 37 5.77 -0.23 -0.23
C ILE A 37 6.48 -1.56 -0.01
N GLY A 38 6.30 -2.50 -0.93
CA GLY A 38 6.97 -3.78 -0.93
C GLY A 38 8.10 -3.78 -1.96
N THR A 39 9.33 -4.05 -1.53
CA THR A 39 10.48 -4.20 -2.44
C THR A 39 10.94 -5.66 -2.47
N ASP A 40 11.11 -6.19 -3.67
CA ASP A 40 11.60 -7.55 -3.92
C ASP A 40 13.14 -7.60 -4.00
N GLU A 41 13.71 -8.81 -3.93
CA GLU A 41 15.15 -9.07 -4.02
C GLU A 41 15.76 -8.52 -5.32
N ASN A 42 14.98 -8.43 -6.39
CA ASN A 42 15.41 -7.85 -7.66
C ASN A 42 15.46 -6.31 -7.70
N GLY A 43 15.13 -5.62 -6.60
CA GLY A 43 15.06 -4.15 -6.52
C GLY A 43 13.76 -3.55 -7.08
N ASN A 44 12.81 -4.39 -7.50
CA ASN A 44 11.50 -3.94 -7.95
C ASN A 44 10.63 -3.57 -6.75
N SER A 45 9.90 -2.47 -6.86
CA SER A 45 9.04 -1.98 -5.78
C SER A 45 7.60 -1.88 -6.26
N GLY A 46 6.67 -2.33 -5.42
CA GLY A 46 5.24 -2.11 -5.57
C GLY A 46 4.74 -1.21 -4.45
N GLU A 47 3.68 -0.44 -4.71
CA GLU A 47 3.01 0.38 -3.71
C GLU A 47 1.54 -0.02 -3.57
N TRP A 48 1.04 -0.02 -2.35
CA TRP A 48 -0.37 -0.27 -2.07
C TRP A 48 -0.88 0.68 -1.00
N SER A 49 -2.09 1.22 -1.20
CA SER A 49 -2.70 2.15 -0.25
C SER A 49 -3.85 1.50 0.49
N GLY A 50 -3.73 1.46 1.82
CA GLY A 50 -4.71 0.90 2.74
C GLY A 50 -5.42 1.96 3.56
N ALA A 51 -6.60 1.61 4.06
CA ALA A 51 -7.31 2.38 5.06
C ALA A 51 -7.79 1.44 6.16
N THR A 52 -7.40 1.72 7.40
CA THR A 52 -7.78 0.92 8.56
C THR A 52 -8.62 1.78 9.51
N PRO A 53 -9.92 1.46 9.69
CA PRO A 53 -10.74 2.12 10.68
C PRO A 53 -10.32 1.65 12.08
N PHE A 54 -10.25 2.59 13.01
CA PHE A 54 -9.95 2.33 14.43
C PHE A 54 -11.06 2.94 15.30
N THR A 55 -11.11 2.55 16.56
CA THR A 55 -12.04 3.12 17.54
C THR A 55 -11.37 3.15 18.90
N ALA A 56 -11.50 4.27 19.60
CA ALA A 56 -11.01 4.43 20.95
C ALA A 56 -12.09 4.10 22.01
N ALA A 57 -13.30 3.74 21.58
CA ALA A 57 -14.41 3.38 22.45
C ALA A 57 -14.07 2.21 23.38
N SER A 58 -13.24 1.28 22.90
CA SER A 58 -12.74 0.14 23.69
C SER A 58 -11.36 0.39 24.32
N VAL A 59 -10.77 1.57 24.14
CA VAL A 59 -9.43 1.90 24.66
C VAL A 59 -9.59 2.56 26.04
N PRO A 60 -8.97 2.01 27.10
CA PRO A 60 -9.01 2.62 28.41
C PRO A 60 -8.22 3.93 28.40
N ALA A 61 -8.68 4.93 29.16
CA ALA A 61 -8.09 6.28 29.12
C ALA A 61 -6.62 6.31 29.53
N GLY A 62 -6.18 5.37 30.37
CA GLY A 62 -4.78 5.21 30.78
C GLY A 62 -3.85 4.64 29.69
N SER A 63 -4.40 3.97 28.67
CA SER A 63 -3.64 3.48 27.50
C SER A 63 -3.87 4.34 26.27
N PHE A 64 -4.72 5.36 26.35
CA PHE A 64 -4.96 6.30 25.27
C PHE A 64 -3.75 7.22 25.12
N THR A 65 -3.12 7.18 23.94
CA THR A 65 -2.05 8.11 23.61
C THR A 65 -2.69 9.36 23.01
N PRO A 66 -2.53 10.55 23.63
CA PRO A 66 -3.08 11.76 23.09
C PRO A 66 -2.44 12.09 21.73
N PHE A 67 -3.24 12.66 20.83
CA PHE A 67 -2.80 12.97 19.47
C PHE A 67 -1.55 13.86 19.42
N GLU A 68 -1.36 14.75 20.40
CA GLU A 68 -0.20 15.64 20.50
C GLU A 68 1.12 14.90 20.78
N THR A 69 1.06 13.72 21.41
CA THR A 69 2.22 12.89 21.70
C THR A 69 2.26 11.62 20.85
N LEU A 70 1.32 11.48 19.91
CA LEU A 70 1.20 10.31 19.06
C LEU A 70 2.31 10.33 18.01
N GLU A 71 3.13 9.29 17.98
CA GLU A 71 4.16 9.15 16.96
C GLU A 71 3.64 8.32 15.78
N GLU A 72 4.21 8.56 14.60
CA GLU A 72 3.89 7.75 13.41
C GLU A 72 4.20 6.26 13.66
N ALA A 73 5.24 5.97 14.43
CA ALA A 73 5.64 4.61 14.80
C ALA A 73 4.55 3.86 15.58
N ASP A 74 3.84 4.53 16.50
CA ASP A 74 2.72 3.92 17.23
C ASP A 74 1.61 3.51 16.27
N VAL A 75 1.22 4.42 15.38
CA VAL A 75 0.17 4.19 14.38
C VAL A 75 0.55 3.08 13.41
N ILE A 76 1.80 3.08 12.93
CA ILE A 76 2.34 2.00 12.09
C ILE A 76 2.24 0.67 12.85
N GLY A 77 2.61 0.64 14.13
CA GLY A 77 2.48 -0.54 14.97
C GLY A 77 1.04 -1.07 15.04
N TRP A 78 0.05 -0.18 15.18
CA TRP A 78 -1.37 -0.57 15.19
C TRP A 78 -1.81 -1.15 13.85
N ILE A 79 -1.43 -0.50 12.75
CA ILE A 79 -1.73 -0.96 11.38
C ILE A 79 -1.10 -2.33 11.15
N GLN A 80 0.18 -2.50 11.49
CA GLN A 80 0.89 -3.77 11.38
C GLN A 80 0.21 -4.84 12.22
N ASN A 81 -0.24 -4.53 13.43
CA ASN A 81 -0.94 -5.50 14.26
C ASN A 81 -2.26 -5.94 13.59
N VAL A 82 -3.05 -5.01 13.05
CA VAL A 82 -4.29 -5.36 12.31
C VAL A 82 -3.98 -6.23 11.08
N VAL A 83 -2.98 -5.83 10.28
CA VAL A 83 -2.57 -6.58 9.09
C VAL A 83 -2.06 -7.97 9.46
N ASN A 84 -1.29 -8.12 10.54
CA ASN A 84 -0.78 -9.42 10.99
C ASN A 84 -1.87 -10.28 11.64
N ASN A 85 -2.89 -9.66 12.25
CA ASN A 85 -4.02 -10.37 12.82
C ASN A 85 -4.96 -10.91 11.72
N ASP A 86 -5.07 -10.19 10.60
CA ASP A 86 -5.91 -10.56 9.46
C ASP A 86 -5.07 -11.15 8.32
N ALA A 87 -4.89 -12.47 8.34
CA ALA A 87 -4.09 -13.19 7.35
C ALA A 87 -4.59 -12.98 5.91
N GLN A 88 -5.90 -12.83 5.71
CA GLN A 88 -6.48 -12.61 4.40
C GLN A 88 -6.15 -11.21 3.88
N TYR A 89 -6.22 -10.20 4.74
CA TYR A 89 -5.83 -8.85 4.40
C TYR A 89 -4.34 -8.75 4.07
N LYS A 90 -3.48 -9.41 4.86
CA LYS A 90 -2.05 -9.50 4.54
C LYS A 90 -1.82 -10.16 3.17
N ALA A 91 -2.47 -11.31 2.92
CA ALA A 91 -2.33 -12.00 1.64
C ALA A 91 -2.76 -11.10 0.47
N HIS A 92 -3.86 -10.37 0.62
CA HIS A 92 -4.32 -9.43 -0.41
C HIS A 92 -3.29 -8.33 -0.69
N ILE A 93 -2.68 -7.76 0.36
CA ILE A 93 -1.63 -6.74 0.20
C ILE A 93 -0.43 -7.32 -0.55
N ASP A 94 0.02 -8.51 -0.16
CA ASP A 94 1.12 -9.22 -0.83
C ASP A 94 0.81 -9.49 -2.31
N GLU A 95 -0.40 -9.94 -2.63
CA GLU A 95 -0.84 -10.15 -4.01
C GLU A 95 -0.82 -8.86 -4.82
N GLN A 96 -1.30 -7.74 -4.25
CA GLN A 96 -1.30 -6.45 -4.94
C GLN A 96 0.13 -5.93 -5.18
N LEU A 97 0.99 -6.02 -4.17
CA LEU A 97 2.40 -5.63 -4.30
C LEU A 97 3.12 -6.48 -5.34
N THR A 98 2.92 -7.79 -5.30
CA THR A 98 3.51 -8.73 -6.27
C THR A 98 2.99 -8.45 -7.67
N LYS A 99 1.70 -8.13 -7.82
CA LYS A 99 1.10 -7.80 -9.11
C LYS A 99 1.67 -6.52 -9.70
N GLU A 100 1.80 -5.47 -8.91
CA GLU A 100 2.43 -4.21 -9.35
C GLU A 100 3.91 -4.43 -9.71
N ILE A 101 4.66 -5.19 -8.90
CA ILE A 101 6.05 -5.55 -9.19
C ILE A 101 6.15 -6.32 -10.50
N SER A 102 5.32 -7.34 -10.68
CA SER A 102 5.28 -8.16 -11.89
C SER A 102 5.00 -7.28 -13.10
N ARG A 103 4.01 -6.40 -13.01
CA ARG A 103 3.64 -5.47 -14.07
C ARG A 103 4.75 -4.50 -14.45
N ASN A 104 5.56 -4.10 -13.48
CA ASN A 104 6.67 -3.18 -13.71
C ASN A 104 7.89 -3.85 -14.36
N VAL A 105 8.02 -5.19 -14.23
CA VAL A 105 9.09 -5.96 -14.90
C VAL A 105 8.64 -6.59 -16.22
N GLU A 106 7.33 -6.64 -16.48
CA GLU A 106 6.77 -7.04 -17.76
C GLU A 106 7.17 -6.03 -18.85
N THR A 107 7.88 -6.51 -19.87
CA THR A 107 8.21 -5.71 -21.05
C THR A 107 7.22 -6.03 -22.16
N GLU A 108 6.50 -5.02 -22.63
CA GLU A 108 5.60 -5.17 -23.77
C GLU A 108 6.43 -5.30 -25.07
N VAL A 109 6.29 -6.43 -25.73
CA VAL A 109 6.88 -6.69 -27.05
C VAL A 109 5.75 -6.62 -28.08
N ALA A 110 5.84 -5.70 -29.04
CA ALA A 110 4.81 -5.47 -30.04
C ALA A 110 5.41 -5.16 -31.43
N GLY A 111 4.62 -5.41 -32.48
CA GLY A 111 5.01 -5.09 -33.86
C GLY A 111 6.13 -5.97 -34.40
N GLU A 112 7.16 -5.33 -34.96
CA GLU A 112 8.31 -5.99 -35.61
C GLU A 112 9.26 -6.68 -34.60
N ASP A 113 9.16 -6.33 -33.30
CA ASP A 113 9.94 -6.96 -32.22
C ASP A 113 9.37 -8.34 -31.81
N LEU A 114 8.17 -8.67 -32.29
CA LEU A 114 7.60 -10.00 -32.09
C LEU A 114 8.45 -11.04 -32.82
N PRO A 115 8.63 -12.27 -32.28
CA PRO A 115 9.41 -13.32 -32.93
C PRO A 115 8.80 -13.81 -34.25
N TRP A 116 7.59 -13.35 -34.58
CA TRP A 116 6.89 -13.55 -35.85
C TRP A 116 6.54 -12.21 -36.55
N GLY A 117 7.07 -11.09 -36.06
CA GLY A 117 6.88 -9.77 -36.65
C GLY A 117 7.57 -9.71 -38.01
N VAL A 118 6.81 -9.54 -39.09
CA VAL A 118 7.40 -9.28 -40.41
C VAL A 118 7.89 -7.85 -40.42
N ALA A 119 9.20 -7.64 -40.59
CA ALA A 119 9.75 -6.30 -40.81
C ALA A 119 8.99 -5.70 -42.00
N ALA A 120 8.36 -4.55 -41.81
CA ALA A 120 7.60 -3.91 -42.86
C ALA A 120 8.58 -3.64 -44.01
N ALA A 121 8.46 -4.41 -45.10
CA ALA A 121 9.29 -4.25 -46.28
C ALA A 121 9.27 -2.76 -46.65
N ALA A 122 10.45 -2.13 -46.61
CA ALA A 122 10.64 -0.75 -47.00
C ALA A 122 9.91 -0.51 -48.33
N PRO A 123 9.16 0.59 -48.50
CA PRO A 123 8.50 0.87 -49.77
C PRO A 123 9.60 0.90 -50.83
N ASP A 124 9.54 -0.07 -51.74
CA ASP A 124 10.44 -0.20 -52.87
C ASP A 124 10.41 1.11 -53.65
N ALA A 125 11.46 1.90 -53.47
CA ALA A 125 11.74 3.06 -54.28
C ALA A 125 12.31 2.55 -55.61
N SER A 126 11.45 2.00 -56.47
CA SER A 126 11.72 1.85 -57.90
C SER A 126 10.75 2.78 -58.64
N GLU A 127 11.27 3.93 -59.08
CA GLU A 127 11.46 4.23 -60.51
C GLU A 127 10.10 4.37 -61.21
N GLY A 128 9.59 5.58 -61.45
CA GLY A 128 10.31 6.59 -62.22
C GLY A 128 10.50 6.10 -63.65
N GLU A 129 9.43 6.05 -64.45
CA GLU A 129 9.41 6.37 -65.89
C GLU A 129 7.98 6.38 -66.45
#